data_AF-A0A8T2C5U4-F1
#
_entry.id   AF-A0A8T2C5U4-F1
#
_cell.length_a   1.000
_cell.length_b   1.000
_cell.length_c   1.000
_cell.angle_alpha   90.00
_cell.angle_beta   90.00
_cell.angle_gamma   90.00
#
_symmetry.space_group_name_H-M   'P 1'
#
loop_
_entity.id
_entity.type
_entity.pdbx_description
1 polymer ?
#
loop_
_entity_poly.entity_id
_entity_poly.type
_entity_poly.pdbx_seq_one_letter_code
_entity_poly.pdbx_strand_id
1 'polypeptide(L)'
;MTAKMTTTQSQFLMNLSHGLSSQRNLRADNRVPSSSCQITRKNRSWALPVSLKVEKFQLQRGTRRRGSPCLVKNGIGDADGIIIVDHGSRRRESNLMLEEFVKMFKDKTGYPIVEPAHMELAEPSIKDAFRLCVQQGAKRVVVSPFFLFPGRHWHKDIPSLTADAAKEFSGISYLITAPLGLHNLLMDVVNDRIQHCLSHVEGDADECLVCAGTNKCKLYNSS
;
A
#
# COMPACT_ATOMS: atom_id res chain seq x y z
N MET A 1 42.96 11.88 -44.20
CA MET A 1 42.62 10.49 -44.56
C MET A 1 41.11 10.33 -44.35
N THR A 2 40.28 10.73 -45.34
CA THR A 2 39.63 9.87 -46.36
C THR A 2 38.71 8.80 -45.74
N ALA A 3 37.38 9.01 -45.74
CA ALA A 3 36.39 8.50 -46.74
C ALA A 3 35.95 7.05 -46.41
N LYS A 4 34.72 6.52 -46.56
CA LYS A 4 33.44 6.82 -47.25
C LYS A 4 32.40 5.79 -46.71
N MET A 5 31.14 6.16 -46.45
CA MET A 5 29.90 5.89 -47.24
C MET A 5 29.49 4.44 -47.59
N THR A 6 28.16 4.22 -47.52
CA THR A 6 27.19 3.32 -48.25
C THR A 6 26.41 2.41 -47.29
N THR A 7 25.08 2.47 -47.09
CA THR A 7 23.85 2.49 -47.93
C THR A 7 23.61 1.20 -48.71
N THR A 8 22.41 0.60 -48.53
CA THR A 8 21.42 -0.02 -49.51
C THR A 8 20.57 -1.05 -48.71
N GLN A 9 19.28 -0.91 -48.38
CA GLN A 9 17.99 -0.97 -49.13
C GLN A 9 17.63 -2.28 -49.88
N SER A 10 16.38 -2.74 -49.65
CA SER A 10 15.52 -3.56 -50.56
C SER A 10 15.85 -5.06 -50.71
N GLN A 11 14.94 -6.04 -50.88
CA GLN A 11 13.51 -6.09 -51.23
C GLN A 11 13.04 -7.58 -51.28
N PHE A 12 11.71 -7.84 -51.15
CA PHE A 12 10.93 -8.88 -51.88
C PHE A 12 11.15 -10.39 -51.56
N LEU A 13 10.17 -11.30 -51.36
CA LEU A 13 8.86 -11.65 -51.99
C LEU A 13 8.00 -12.47 -50.97
N MET A 14 6.70 -12.23 -50.74
CA MET A 14 5.48 -12.77 -51.40
C MET A 14 5.31 -14.31 -51.50
N ASN A 15 4.24 -14.82 -50.85
CA ASN A 15 3.19 -15.75 -51.34
C ASN A 15 2.35 -16.26 -50.13
N LEU A 16 1.07 -15.89 -49.91
CA LEU A 16 -0.18 -16.43 -50.50
C LEU A 16 -0.09 -17.96 -50.72
N SER A 17 -0.93 -18.83 -50.14
CA SER A 17 -2.38 -18.88 -50.35
C SER A 17 -3.07 -19.98 -49.50
N HIS A 18 -4.35 -19.75 -49.21
CA HIS A 18 -5.48 -20.70 -49.07
C HIS A 18 -5.53 -21.80 -47.99
N GLY A 19 -6.62 -21.75 -47.21
CA GLY A 19 -7.12 -22.85 -46.39
C GLY A 19 -8.45 -22.53 -45.70
N LEU A 20 -9.51 -22.28 -46.47
CA LEU A 20 -10.90 -22.25 -45.99
C LEU A 20 -11.40 -23.70 -45.80
N SER A 21 -11.83 -24.05 -44.58
CA SER A 21 -12.78 -25.14 -44.28
C SER A 21 -13.09 -25.08 -42.78
N SER A 22 -14.18 -24.41 -42.38
CA SER A 22 -15.46 -25.06 -42.10
C SER A 22 -15.35 -26.22 -41.10
N GLN A 23 -15.49 -25.94 -39.80
CA GLN A 23 -16.33 -26.74 -38.91
C GLN A 23 -17.03 -25.82 -37.89
N ARG A 24 -18.31 -25.55 -38.17
CA ARG A 24 -19.31 -25.24 -37.14
C ARG A 24 -19.59 -26.52 -36.36
N ASN A 25 -19.68 -26.43 -35.04
CA ASN A 25 -20.34 -27.32 -34.07
C ASN A 25 -19.50 -27.28 -32.77
N LEU A 26 -20.01 -27.05 -31.56
CA LEU A 26 -21.34 -26.90 -31.00
C LEU A 26 -21.19 -25.96 -29.80
N ARG A 27 -22.16 -25.06 -29.61
CA ARG A 27 -22.36 -24.33 -28.36
C ARG A 27 -22.70 -25.34 -27.26
N ALA A 28 -21.88 -25.41 -26.22
CA ALA A 28 -22.31 -25.92 -24.91
C ALA A 28 -22.56 -24.70 -24.01
N ASP A 29 -23.84 -24.32 -23.95
CA ASP A 29 -24.40 -23.29 -23.08
C ASP A 29 -24.41 -23.84 -21.64
N ASN A 30 -23.29 -23.73 -20.91
CA ASN A 30 -23.26 -23.97 -19.47
C ASN A 30 -23.69 -22.69 -18.74
N ARG A 31 -24.95 -22.32 -18.94
CA ARG A 31 -25.65 -21.33 -18.12
C ARG A 31 -25.95 -21.98 -16.77
N VAL A 32 -25.14 -21.67 -15.76
CA VAL A 32 -25.47 -21.96 -14.36
C VAL A 32 -26.66 -21.07 -13.97
N PRO A 33 -27.81 -21.62 -13.58
CA PRO A 33 -28.95 -20.81 -13.19
C PRO A 33 -28.66 -20.11 -11.87
N SER A 34 -28.92 -18.81 -11.84
CA SER A 34 -28.88 -17.96 -10.66
C SER A 34 -29.97 -18.38 -9.66
N SER A 35 -29.68 -19.36 -8.82
CA SER A 35 -30.46 -19.62 -7.61
C SER A 35 -30.01 -18.65 -6.53
N SER A 36 -30.92 -17.78 -6.13
CA SER A 36 -30.83 -16.93 -4.95
C SER A 36 -30.26 -17.68 -3.75
N CYS A 37 -29.01 -17.40 -3.40
CA CYS A 37 -28.43 -17.86 -2.14
C CYS A 37 -29.01 -17.00 -1.02
N GLN A 38 -30.17 -17.45 -0.50
CA GLN A 38 -30.73 -16.93 0.74
C GLN A 38 -29.83 -17.38 1.88
N ILE A 39 -28.95 -16.50 2.34
CA ILE A 39 -28.15 -16.69 3.55
C ILE A 39 -29.13 -16.67 4.74
N THR A 40 -29.62 -17.84 5.15
CA THR A 40 -30.35 -18.00 6.40
C THR A 40 -29.36 -17.86 7.56
N ARG A 41 -29.37 -16.72 8.24
CA ARG A 41 -28.71 -16.54 9.54
C ARG A 41 -29.32 -17.50 10.56
N LYS A 42 -28.66 -18.62 10.84
CA LYS A 42 -28.89 -19.39 12.07
C LYS A 42 -27.72 -19.13 13.02
N ASN A 43 -28.01 -18.30 14.03
CA ASN A 43 -27.21 -18.14 15.24
C ASN A 43 -26.94 -19.52 15.85
N ARG A 44 -25.68 -19.93 15.94
CA ARG A 44 -25.24 -20.94 16.91
C ARG A 44 -24.08 -20.36 17.70
N SER A 45 -24.39 -20.05 18.95
CA SER A 45 -23.45 -19.66 19.99
C SER A 45 -22.51 -20.82 20.29
N TRP A 46 -21.21 -20.58 20.18
CA TRP A 46 -20.20 -21.36 20.87
C TRP A 46 -19.55 -20.45 21.91
N ALA A 47 -19.81 -20.73 23.18
CA ALA A 47 -19.16 -20.07 24.30
C ALA A 47 -17.79 -20.71 24.54
N LEU A 48 -16.74 -19.89 24.64
CA LEU A 48 -15.44 -20.25 25.21
C LEU A 48 -15.13 -19.26 26.35
N PRO A 49 -14.54 -19.70 27.47
CA PRO A 49 -14.42 -18.87 28.67
C PRO A 49 -13.15 -18.01 28.71
N VAL A 50 -13.37 -16.76 29.16
CA VAL A 50 -12.58 -15.93 30.10
C VAL A 50 -11.32 -15.16 29.59
N SER A 51 -11.54 -13.83 29.55
CA SER A 51 -10.63 -12.70 29.84
C SER A 51 -9.52 -12.31 28.87
N LEU A 52 -9.92 -11.64 27.78
CA LEU A 52 -9.24 -10.45 27.28
C LEU A 52 -10.28 -9.33 27.18
N LYS A 53 -10.15 -8.30 28.02
CA LYS A 53 -11.00 -7.10 27.94
C LYS A 53 -10.65 -6.34 26.66
N VAL A 54 -11.29 -6.71 25.56
CA VAL A 54 -11.45 -5.82 24.41
C VAL A 54 -12.61 -4.89 24.76
N GLU A 55 -12.30 -3.66 25.18
CA GLU A 55 -13.34 -2.64 25.32
C GLU A 55 -14.08 -2.48 23.99
N LYS A 56 -15.40 -2.62 24.08
CA LYS A 56 -16.31 -2.55 22.95
C LYS A 56 -16.25 -1.15 22.34
N PHE A 57 -15.54 -1.01 21.23
CA PHE A 57 -15.72 0.13 20.33
C PHE A 57 -17.10 0.01 19.69
N GLN A 58 -18.13 0.55 20.35
CA GLN A 58 -19.48 0.63 19.81
C GLN A 58 -19.48 1.61 18.64
N LEU A 59 -19.36 1.09 17.42
CA LEU A 59 -19.71 1.83 16.20
C LEU A 59 -21.19 2.23 16.29
N GLN A 60 -21.45 3.49 16.63
CA GLN A 60 -22.78 4.06 16.47
C GLN A 60 -23.14 4.07 14.98
N ARG A 61 -24.19 3.32 14.62
CA ARG A 61 -24.69 3.23 13.24
C ARG A 61 -25.38 4.54 12.87
N GLY A 62 -24.65 5.45 12.26
CA GLY A 62 -25.21 6.63 11.60
C GLY A 62 -25.96 6.24 10.32
N THR A 63 -27.15 6.81 10.13
CA THR A 63 -28.02 6.60 8.96
C THR A 63 -27.35 7.14 7.68
N ARG A 64 -27.24 6.29 6.67
CA ARG A 64 -26.56 6.57 5.39
C ARG A 64 -27.41 7.50 4.52
N ARG A 65 -27.06 8.79 4.43
CA ARG A 65 -27.52 9.67 3.33
C ARG A 65 -26.59 9.49 2.13
N ARG A 66 -27.16 9.21 0.95
CA ARG A 66 -26.47 9.18 -0.34
C ARG A 66 -26.20 10.62 -0.78
N GLY A 67 -24.94 10.96 -1.06
CA GLY A 67 -24.55 12.21 -1.72
C GLY A 67 -23.29 12.87 -1.14
N SER A 68 -22.30 13.06 -2.02
CA SER A 68 -21.02 13.80 -1.87
C SER A 68 -19.83 13.04 -1.24
N PRO A 69 -18.66 13.00 -1.92
CA PRO A 69 -17.42 12.55 -1.29
C PRO A 69 -16.98 13.64 -0.32
N CYS A 70 -17.33 13.48 0.95
CA CYS A 70 -16.81 14.32 2.01
C CYS A 70 -15.31 14.08 2.09
N LEU A 71 -14.52 14.91 1.41
CA LEU A 71 -13.16 15.21 1.84
C LEU A 71 -13.30 15.72 3.27
N VAL A 72 -13.03 14.85 4.23
CA VAL A 72 -12.87 15.25 5.62
C VAL A 72 -11.85 16.37 5.60
N LYS A 73 -12.22 17.57 6.07
CA LYS A 73 -11.23 18.62 6.32
C LYS A 73 -10.26 18.02 7.33
N ASN A 74 -9.11 17.56 6.84
CA ASN A 74 -8.14 16.84 7.64
C ASN A 74 -7.76 17.76 8.81
N GLY A 75 -7.68 17.22 10.03
CA GLY A 75 -7.16 17.96 11.20
C GLY A 75 -5.68 18.36 11.07
N ILE A 76 -5.11 18.17 9.87
CA ILE A 76 -3.77 18.55 9.44
C ILE A 76 -3.91 19.91 8.75
N GLY A 77 -3.28 20.93 9.35
CA GLY A 77 -3.23 22.28 8.80
C GLY A 77 -2.09 22.47 7.80
N ASP A 78 -2.12 23.58 7.06
CA ASP A 78 -1.14 23.89 6.00
C ASP A 78 0.30 24.06 6.53
N ALA A 79 0.47 24.22 7.84
CA ALA A 79 1.76 24.32 8.51
C ALA A 79 2.12 23.07 9.33
N ASP A 80 1.51 21.92 9.03
CA ASP A 80 1.90 20.65 9.64
C ASP A 80 2.89 19.90 8.73
N GLY A 81 3.97 19.39 9.32
CA GLY A 81 4.89 18.46 8.70
C GLY A 81 4.55 17.02 9.07
N ILE A 82 4.48 16.12 8.10
CA ILE A 82 4.25 14.69 8.34
C ILE A 82 5.57 13.95 8.12
N ILE A 83 5.98 13.14 9.09
CA ILE A 83 7.08 12.19 8.94
C ILE A 83 6.50 10.79 8.91
N ILE A 84 6.73 10.04 7.84
CA ILE A 84 6.38 8.61 7.77
C ILE A 84 7.65 7.81 8.04
N VAL A 85 7.65 7.03 9.12
CA VAL A 85 8.85 6.38 9.63
C VAL A 85 8.75 4.85 9.61
N ASP A 86 9.76 4.17 9.07
CA ASP A 86 9.93 2.72 9.22
C ASP A 86 11.24 2.36 9.96
N HIS A 87 11.63 1.08 10.00
CA HIS A 87 12.88 0.66 10.64
C HIS A 87 14.15 1.06 9.85
N GLY A 88 14.01 1.29 8.56
CA GLY A 88 15.08 1.24 7.57
C GLY A 88 15.47 -0.18 7.21
N SER A 89 16.24 -0.30 6.14
CA SER A 89 16.80 -1.55 5.67
C SER A 89 18.23 -1.37 5.21
N ARG A 90 19.03 -2.43 5.34
CA ARG A 90 20.34 -2.51 4.67
C ARG A 90 20.22 -2.64 3.15
N ARG A 91 19.05 -3.02 2.63
CA ARG A 91 18.77 -3.10 1.20
C ARG A 91 18.24 -1.75 0.74
N ARG A 92 18.95 -1.11 -0.20
CA ARG A 92 18.59 0.20 -0.72
C ARG A 92 17.20 0.21 -1.35
N GLU A 93 16.86 -0.86 -2.07
CA GLU A 93 15.57 -1.02 -2.74
C GLU A 93 14.40 -0.96 -1.74
N SER A 94 14.58 -1.49 -0.53
CA SER A 94 13.56 -1.41 0.51
C SER A 94 13.34 0.01 1.00
N ASN A 95 14.39 0.82 1.13
CA ASN A 95 14.27 2.21 1.57
C ASN A 95 13.60 3.07 0.49
N LEU A 96 13.92 2.82 -0.78
CA LEU A 96 13.28 3.49 -1.93
C LEU A 96 11.76 3.25 -1.98
N MET A 97 11.28 2.08 -1.54
CA MET A 97 9.84 1.82 -1.45
C MET A 97 9.14 2.76 -0.44
N LEU A 98 9.80 3.13 0.66
CA LEU A 98 9.24 4.11 1.60
C LEU A 98 9.20 5.51 0.97
N GLU A 99 10.26 5.91 0.27
CA GLU A 99 10.30 7.18 -0.45
C GLU A 99 9.17 7.28 -1.49
N GLU A 100 8.96 6.22 -2.27
CA GLU A 100 7.87 6.14 -3.24
C GLU A 100 6.50 6.19 -2.54
N PHE A 101 6.34 5.48 -1.43
CA PHE A 101 5.11 5.54 -0.64
C PHE A 101 4.83 6.95 -0.11
N VAL A 102 5.83 7.64 0.42
CA VAL A 102 5.70 9.04 0.89
C VAL A 102 5.28 9.96 -0.23
N LYS A 103 5.85 9.81 -1.44
CA LYS A 103 5.44 10.57 -2.62
C LYS A 103 3.97 10.29 -2.97
N MET A 104 3.58 9.02 -3.07
CA MET A 104 2.19 8.64 -3.34
C MET A 104 1.22 9.17 -2.28
N PHE A 105 1.62 9.13 -1.00
CA PHE A 105 0.83 9.64 0.10
C PHE A 105 0.66 11.17 -0.01
N LYS A 106 1.75 11.90 -0.29
CA LYS A 106 1.73 13.35 -0.52
C LYS A 106 0.80 13.71 -1.68
N ASP A 107 0.96 13.06 -2.82
CA ASP A 107 0.15 13.28 -4.02
C ASP A 107 -1.35 12.99 -3.76
N LYS A 108 -1.65 11.93 -3.01
CA LYS A 108 -3.03 11.51 -2.70
C LYS A 108 -3.72 12.40 -1.67
N THR A 109 -2.99 12.89 -0.68
CA THR A 109 -3.55 13.66 0.46
C THR A 109 -3.52 15.16 0.23
N GLY A 110 -2.61 15.65 -0.61
CA GLY A 110 -2.37 17.07 -0.84
C GLY A 110 -1.65 17.77 0.32
N TYR A 111 -1.11 17.03 1.30
CA TYR A 111 -0.35 17.67 2.39
C TYR A 111 0.94 18.32 1.87
N PRO A 112 1.25 19.55 2.30
CA PRO A 112 2.36 20.31 1.71
C PRO A 112 3.73 19.76 2.11
N ILE A 113 3.88 19.24 3.33
CA ILE A 113 5.15 18.82 3.92
C ILE A 113 5.01 17.36 4.37
N VAL A 114 5.67 16.45 3.65
CA VAL A 114 5.69 15.01 3.97
C VAL A 114 7.09 14.48 3.70
N GLU A 115 7.73 13.92 4.73
CA GLU A 115 9.11 13.42 4.68
C GLU A 115 9.18 11.94 5.08
N PRO A 116 10.01 11.13 4.40
CA PRO A 116 10.36 9.79 4.89
C PRO A 116 11.34 9.88 6.06
N ALA A 117 11.35 8.87 6.93
CA ALA A 117 12.41 8.66 7.90
C ALA A 117 12.64 7.18 8.17
N HIS A 118 13.83 6.84 8.61
CA HIS A 118 14.23 5.52 9.04
C HIS A 118 14.75 5.59 10.49
N MET A 119 14.43 4.57 11.29
CA MET A 119 14.80 4.57 12.70
C MET A 119 16.28 4.24 12.97
N GLU A 120 16.85 3.27 12.28
CA GLU A 120 18.14 2.69 12.68
C GLU A 120 19.05 2.33 11.50
N LEU A 121 18.49 1.82 10.40
CA LEU A 121 19.29 1.10 9.39
C LEU A 121 19.59 1.89 8.12
N ALA A 122 19.03 3.08 7.98
CA ALA A 122 19.15 3.91 6.78
C ALA A 122 18.96 5.39 7.12
N GLU A 123 19.27 6.25 6.17
CA GLU A 123 19.00 7.68 6.20
C GLU A 123 17.91 8.02 5.19
N PRO A 124 17.09 9.06 5.42
CA PRO A 124 17.19 10.05 6.50
C PRO A 124 16.69 9.55 7.86
N SER A 125 17.34 9.99 8.95
CA SER A 125 16.88 9.74 10.32
C SER A 125 15.62 10.54 10.67
N ILE A 126 14.92 10.17 11.75
CA ILE A 126 13.80 10.97 12.30
C ILE A 126 14.24 12.42 12.56
N LYS A 127 15.48 12.61 13.02
CA LYS A 127 16.03 13.94 13.31
C LYS A 127 16.18 14.79 12.05
N ASP A 128 16.65 14.19 10.97
CA ASP A 128 16.83 14.88 9.70
C ASP A 128 15.49 15.23 9.06
N ALA A 129 14.55 14.29 9.04
CA ALA A 129 13.19 14.54 8.57
C ALA A 129 12.47 15.63 9.39
N PHE A 130 12.67 15.67 10.71
CA PHE A 130 12.13 16.72 11.58
C PHE A 130 12.68 18.09 11.22
N ARG A 131 14.01 18.19 11.05
CA ARG A 131 14.67 19.43 10.61
C ARG A 131 14.13 19.89 9.25
N LEU A 132 13.99 18.98 8.29
CA LEU A 132 13.45 19.28 6.96
C LEU A 132 12.00 19.78 7.03
N CYS A 133 11.16 19.18 7.88
CA CYS A 133 9.79 19.66 8.09
C CYS A 133 9.79 21.11 8.60
N VAL A 134 10.61 21.41 9.61
CA VAL A 134 10.71 22.77 10.20
C VAL A 134 11.27 23.77 9.21
N GLN A 135 12.29 23.41 8.42
CA GLN A 135 12.85 24.26 7.36
C GLN A 135 11.84 24.60 6.27
N GLN A 136 10.89 23.70 6.00
CA GLN A 136 9.77 23.94 5.08
C GLN A 136 8.64 24.77 5.70
N GLY A 137 8.76 25.18 6.97
CA GLY A 137 7.79 26.05 7.65
C GLY A 137 6.78 25.33 8.53
N ALA A 138 6.99 24.04 8.85
CA ALA A 138 6.12 23.33 9.77
C ALA A 138 6.15 23.95 11.17
N LYS A 139 4.98 24.19 11.76
CA LYS A 139 4.76 24.65 13.14
C LYS A 139 4.37 23.50 14.08
N ARG A 140 4.00 22.37 13.50
CA ARG A 140 3.75 21.11 14.20
C ARG A 140 4.21 19.95 13.34
N VAL A 141 4.82 18.94 13.97
CA VAL A 141 5.32 17.74 13.29
C VAL A 141 4.54 16.52 13.75
N VAL A 142 3.99 15.75 12.80
CA VAL A 142 3.26 14.50 13.05
C VAL A 142 4.13 13.33 12.58
N VAL A 143 4.61 12.54 13.53
CA VAL A 143 5.41 11.34 13.25
C VAL A 143 4.48 10.12 13.21
N SER A 144 4.41 9.48 12.05
CA SER A 144 3.52 8.35 11.77
C SER A 144 4.34 7.08 11.51
N PRO A 145 4.35 6.11 12.45
CA PRO A 145 5.03 4.84 12.26
C PRO A 145 4.35 4.00 11.17
N PHE A 146 5.12 3.58 10.16
CA PHE A 146 4.69 2.70 9.09
C PHE A 146 4.89 1.22 9.48
N PHE A 147 4.28 0.83 10.60
CA PHE A 147 4.34 -0.52 11.15
C PHE A 147 2.96 -1.18 11.18
N LEU A 148 2.92 -2.49 10.97
CA LEU A 148 1.65 -3.24 11.02
C LEU A 148 1.10 -3.38 12.44
N PHE A 149 1.96 -3.49 13.46
CA PHE A 149 1.52 -3.72 14.83
C PHE A 149 2.26 -2.83 15.84
N PRO A 150 1.61 -2.50 16.97
CA PRO A 150 2.28 -1.90 18.12
C PRO A 150 3.42 -2.79 18.64
N GLY A 151 4.50 -2.15 19.11
CA GLY A 151 5.67 -2.85 19.64
C GLY A 151 6.63 -1.90 20.35
N ARG A 152 7.80 -2.43 20.77
CA ARG A 152 8.83 -1.66 21.50
C ARG A 152 9.16 -0.33 20.81
N HIS A 153 9.36 -0.37 19.50
CA HIS A 153 9.72 0.77 18.68
C HIS A 153 8.72 1.92 18.77
N TRP A 154 7.43 1.60 18.73
CA TRP A 154 6.37 2.59 18.89
C TRP A 154 6.27 3.11 20.34
N HIS A 155 6.42 2.23 21.33
CA HIS A 155 6.26 2.60 22.74
C HIS A 155 7.43 3.40 23.33
N LYS A 156 8.65 3.24 22.80
CA LYS A 156 9.87 3.77 23.43
C LYS A 156 10.75 4.53 22.46
N ASP A 157 11.15 3.88 21.37
CA ASP A 157 12.24 4.37 20.53
C ASP A 157 11.82 5.60 19.71
N ILE A 158 10.69 5.54 18.98
CA ILE A 158 10.18 6.69 18.20
C ILE A 158 9.89 7.90 19.11
N PRO A 159 9.20 7.75 20.27
CA PRO A 159 9.05 8.85 21.23
C PRO A 159 10.37 9.47 21.67
N SER A 160 11.37 8.66 22.02
CA SER A 160 12.67 9.17 22.44
C SER A 160 13.37 9.94 21.32
N LEU A 161 13.46 9.35 20.13
CA LEU A 161 14.14 9.95 18.96
C LEU A 161 13.45 11.24 18.51
N THR A 162 12.12 11.27 18.53
CA THR A 162 11.34 12.47 18.19
C THR A 162 11.54 13.58 19.23
N ALA A 163 11.53 13.24 20.52
CA ALA A 163 11.80 14.20 21.59
C ALA A 163 13.22 14.78 21.49
N ASP A 164 14.21 13.95 21.16
CA ASP A 164 15.58 14.41 20.94
C ASP A 164 15.72 15.33 19.73
N ALA A 165 15.03 15.04 18.63
CA ALA A 165 14.98 15.91 17.45
C ALA A 165 14.32 17.26 17.77
N ALA A 166 13.22 17.25 18.52
CA ALA A 166 12.47 18.45 18.86
C ALA A 166 13.24 19.44 19.76
N LYS A 167 14.25 18.99 20.53
CA LYS A 167 15.08 19.86 21.38
C LYS A 167 15.81 20.95 20.59
N GLU A 168 16.06 20.74 19.30
CA GLU A 168 16.73 21.72 18.42
C GLU A 168 15.81 22.88 18.02
N PHE A 169 14.49 22.77 18.23
CA PHE A 169 13.51 23.72 17.70
C PHE A 169 12.51 24.16 18.77
N SER A 170 12.65 25.39 19.27
CA SER A 170 11.69 25.97 20.21
C SER A 170 10.36 26.32 19.53
N GLY A 171 9.25 26.07 20.22
CA GLY A 171 7.91 26.43 19.74
C GLY A 171 7.30 25.47 18.71
N ILE A 172 7.99 24.39 18.33
CA ILE A 172 7.42 23.35 17.46
C ILE A 172 6.75 22.28 18.32
N SER A 173 5.45 22.09 18.12
CA SER A 173 4.72 20.98 18.75
C SER A 173 4.87 19.70 17.95
N TYR A 174 4.76 18.53 18.58
CA TYR A 174 4.78 17.27 17.85
C TYR A 174 3.80 16.24 18.40
N LEU A 175 3.38 15.33 17.52
CA LEU A 175 2.47 14.22 17.81
C LEU A 175 3.06 12.95 17.22
N ILE A 176 2.94 11.84 17.93
CA ILE A 176 3.24 10.51 17.40
C ILE A 176 1.92 9.77 17.27
N THR A 177 1.60 9.28 16.07
CA THR A 177 0.36 8.56 15.83
C THR A 177 0.46 7.11 16.32
N ALA A 178 -0.66 6.40 16.35
CA ALA A 178 -0.63 4.95 16.36
C ALA A 178 0.04 4.44 15.06
N PRO A 179 0.68 3.25 15.08
CA PRO A 179 1.04 2.55 13.86
C PRO A 179 -0.23 2.10 13.11
N LEU A 180 -0.08 1.50 11.93
CA LEU A 180 -1.23 1.07 11.11
C LEU A 180 -2.21 0.18 11.89
N GLY A 181 -1.68 -0.77 12.66
CA GLY A 181 -2.48 -1.60 13.57
C GLY A 181 -3.56 -2.43 12.88
N LEU A 182 -4.54 -2.88 13.67
CA LEU A 182 -5.72 -3.55 13.14
C LEU A 182 -6.69 -2.52 12.55
N HIS A 183 -6.55 -2.27 11.25
CA HIS A 183 -7.38 -1.31 10.52
C HIS A 183 -8.17 -2.01 9.41
N ASN A 184 -9.46 -1.64 9.24
CA ASN A 184 -10.33 -2.29 8.25
C ASN A 184 -9.78 -2.20 6.81
N LEU A 185 -9.16 -1.06 6.45
CA LEU A 185 -8.54 -0.89 5.12
C LEU A 185 -7.38 -1.86 4.86
N LEU A 186 -6.70 -2.37 5.90
CA LEU A 186 -5.68 -3.40 5.69
C LEU A 186 -6.30 -4.74 5.30
N MET A 187 -7.54 -5.02 5.71
CA MET A 187 -8.25 -6.23 5.27
C MET A 187 -8.48 -6.17 3.76
N ASP A 188 -8.83 -5.00 3.24
CA ASP A 188 -9.03 -4.78 1.80
C ASP A 188 -7.72 -4.98 1.04
N VAL A 189 -6.61 -4.41 1.51
CA VAL A 189 -5.28 -4.57 0.89
C VAL A 189 -4.81 -6.02 0.88
N VAL A 190 -5.02 -6.74 1.99
CA VAL A 190 -4.65 -8.17 2.07
C VAL A 190 -5.51 -9.00 1.13
N ASN A 191 -6.82 -8.79 1.11
CA ASN A 191 -7.72 -9.52 0.23
C ASN A 191 -7.43 -9.21 -1.25
N ASP A 192 -7.20 -7.95 -1.60
CA ASP A 192 -6.80 -7.52 -2.94
C ASP A 192 -5.53 -8.26 -3.41
N ARG A 193 -4.50 -8.32 -2.57
CA ARG A 193 -3.26 -9.05 -2.90
C ARG A 193 -3.50 -10.55 -3.10
N ILE A 194 -4.32 -11.18 -2.24
CA ILE A 194 -4.67 -12.60 -2.36
C ILE A 194 -5.38 -12.87 -3.67
N GLN A 195 -6.43 -12.08 -3.97
CA GLN A 195 -7.22 -12.28 -5.19
C GLN A 195 -6.39 -12.05 -6.45
N HIS A 196 -5.53 -11.03 -6.47
CA HIS A 196 -4.62 -10.80 -7.60
C HIS A 196 -3.68 -12.00 -7.81
N CYS A 197 -3.04 -12.49 -6.74
CA CYS A 197 -2.13 -13.63 -6.85
C CYS A 197 -2.84 -14.92 -7.27
N LEU A 198 -4.07 -15.16 -6.82
CA LEU A 198 -4.90 -16.29 -7.26
C LEU A 198 -5.24 -16.18 -8.75
N SER A 199 -5.70 -15.01 -9.19
CA SER A 199 -5.99 -14.76 -10.61
C SER A 199 -4.74 -14.93 -11.49
N HIS A 200 -3.56 -14.54 -11.00
CA HIS A 200 -2.31 -14.76 -11.71
C HIS A 200 -1.99 -16.26 -11.91
N VAL A 201 -2.12 -17.07 -10.86
CA VAL A 201 -1.82 -18.52 -10.97
C VAL A 201 -2.86 -19.28 -11.80
N GLU A 202 -4.07 -18.73 -11.95
CA GLU A 202 -5.10 -19.25 -12.85
C GLU A 202 -4.89 -18.83 -14.32
N GLY A 203 -3.97 -17.89 -14.58
CA GLY A 203 -3.65 -17.38 -15.91
C GLY A 203 -4.51 -16.18 -16.36
N ASP A 204 -5.29 -15.61 -15.45
CA ASP A 204 -6.24 -14.52 -15.72
C ASP A 204 -5.64 -13.13 -15.47
N ALA A 205 -4.45 -13.04 -14.86
CA ALA A 205 -3.75 -11.79 -14.59
C ALA A 205 -2.22 -11.91 -14.71
N ASP A 206 -1.55 -10.79 -14.98
CA ASP A 206 -0.10 -10.68 -14.87
C ASP A 206 0.38 -10.77 -13.41
N GLU A 207 1.68 -11.08 -13.23
CA GLU A 207 2.29 -11.13 -11.90
C GLU A 207 2.16 -9.76 -11.21
N CYS A 208 1.74 -9.73 -9.95
CA CYS A 208 1.58 -8.45 -9.25
C CYS A 208 2.93 -7.73 -9.08
N LEU A 209 2.92 -6.40 -9.01
CA LEU A 209 4.14 -5.57 -8.93
C LEU A 209 5.12 -6.00 -7.82
N VAL A 210 4.62 -6.55 -6.70
CA VAL A 210 5.45 -7.00 -5.58
C VAL A 210 6.11 -8.35 -5.87
N CYS A 211 5.44 -9.22 -6.63
CA CYS A 211 5.97 -10.53 -6.99
C CYS A 211 6.80 -10.48 -8.27
N ALA A 212 6.61 -9.48 -9.14
CA ALA A 212 7.25 -9.33 -10.44
C ALA A 212 8.75 -9.68 -10.39
N GLY A 213 9.14 -10.73 -11.11
CA GLY A 213 10.54 -11.16 -11.23
C GLY A 213 11.10 -11.92 -10.02
N THR A 214 10.28 -12.21 -9.01
CA THR A 214 10.69 -12.99 -7.82
C THR A 214 10.42 -14.49 -7.96
N ASN A 215 9.55 -14.89 -8.91
CA ASN A 215 9.06 -16.25 -9.08
C ASN A 215 8.41 -16.82 -7.80
N LYS A 216 7.80 -15.94 -7.00
CA LYS A 216 7.11 -16.28 -5.74
C LYS A 216 5.60 -16.35 -5.89
N CYS A 217 5.00 -15.73 -6.90
CA CYS A 217 3.56 -15.82 -7.15
C CYS A 217 3.20 -17.14 -7.84
N LYS A 218 3.30 -18.25 -7.11
CA LYS A 218 3.04 -19.59 -7.66
C LYS A 218 2.43 -20.52 -6.62
N LEU A 219 1.79 -21.57 -7.12
CA LEU A 219 1.31 -22.67 -6.29
C LEU A 219 2.48 -23.58 -5.89
N TYR A 220 2.49 -23.98 -4.63
CA TYR A 220 3.41 -24.96 -4.07
C TYR A 220 2.60 -26.21 -3.70
N ASN A 221 2.88 -27.33 -4.35
CA ASN A 221 2.25 -28.61 -4.03
C ASN A 221 3.13 -29.37 -3.04
N SER A 222 2.54 -29.85 -1.95
CA SER A 222 3.21 -30.80 -1.07
C SER A 222 3.21 -32.17 -1.73
N SER A 223 4.41 -32.74 -1.92
CA SER A 223 4.59 -34.14 -2.33
C SER A 223 4.12 -35.12 -1.28
#